data_AF-A0A956R5R5-F1
#
_entry.id   AF-A0A956R5R5-F1
#
_cell.length_a   1.000
_cell.length_b   1.000
_cell.length_c   1.000
_cell.angle_alpha   90.00
_cell.angle_beta   90.00
_cell.angle_gamma   90.00
#
_symmetry.space_group_name_H-M   'P 1'
#
loop_
_entity.id
_entity.type
_entity.pdbx_description
1 polymer ?
#
loop_
_entity_poly.entity_id
_entity_poly.type
_entity_poly.pdbx_seq_one_letter_code
_entity_poly.pdbx_strand_id
1 'polypeptide(L)'
;MFELNSRTILAVSAFITSMSASVAVASPSGPMPAYLLNSSFDQPTAGTTPGDAMNTPAVCTSATGWNSASAFWTTWINTTLTQVTSWIATSPDGFYTANLVYAGGMADGLVQVLSQSPTELVYVPMNTWTDVNAVGAWVWVVTGEVGIQLGNGGQAGGPFHTSQSSGSWEWIGGCGRADGLNNEITIYATEPSIFYADDAMVYYDAACDGVL
;
A
#
# COMPACT_ATOMS: atom_id res chain seq x y z
N MET A 1 6.49 2.58 -95.87
CA MET A 1 5.79 3.82 -95.52
C MET A 1 4.56 3.39 -94.73
N PHE A 2 4.66 3.35 -93.40
CA PHE A 2 3.59 2.89 -92.51
C PHE A 2 3.50 3.83 -91.33
N GLU A 3 2.27 4.28 -91.08
CA GLU A 3 1.87 5.33 -90.16
C GLU A 3 2.13 4.98 -88.69
N LEU A 4 2.60 5.98 -87.94
CA LEU A 4 2.47 6.07 -86.49
C LEU A 4 0.99 6.23 -86.13
N ASN A 5 0.45 5.38 -85.25
CA ASN A 5 -0.76 5.68 -84.49
C ASN A 5 -0.47 5.59 -82.99
N SER A 6 -0.38 6.76 -82.39
CA SER A 6 -0.29 7.01 -80.95
C SER A 6 -1.53 6.50 -80.22
N ARG A 7 -1.32 5.76 -79.13
CA ARG A 7 -2.31 5.67 -78.04
C ARG A 7 -1.67 6.11 -76.75
N THR A 8 -1.98 7.34 -76.39
CA THR A 8 -1.70 7.99 -75.12
C THR A 8 -2.39 7.24 -73.99
N ILE A 9 -1.61 6.74 -73.03
CA ILE A 9 -2.11 6.24 -71.74
C ILE A 9 -2.26 7.46 -70.83
N LEU A 10 -3.49 7.84 -70.48
CA LEU A 10 -3.75 8.79 -69.40
C LEU A 10 -3.47 8.09 -68.07
N ALA A 11 -2.37 8.45 -67.41
CA ALA A 11 -2.15 8.15 -66.00
C ALA A 11 -2.95 9.16 -65.16
N VAL A 12 -4.02 8.69 -64.51
CA VAL A 12 -4.73 9.46 -63.49
C VAL A 12 -3.93 9.34 -62.19
N SER A 13 -3.21 10.40 -61.82
CA SER A 13 -2.53 10.48 -60.53
C SER A 13 -3.56 10.64 -59.41
N ALA A 14 -3.81 9.56 -58.65
CA ALA A 14 -4.52 9.65 -57.38
C ALA A 14 -3.55 10.13 -56.30
N PHE A 15 -3.70 11.39 -55.88
CA PHE A 15 -3.08 11.90 -54.66
C PHE A 15 -3.82 11.28 -53.47
N ILE A 16 -3.29 10.21 -52.89
CA ILE A 16 -3.74 9.71 -51.58
C ILE A 16 -2.99 10.53 -50.53
N THR A 17 -3.63 11.58 -50.03
CA THR A 17 -3.17 12.27 -48.84
C THR A 17 -3.43 11.35 -47.65
N SER A 18 -2.46 10.50 -47.31
CA SER A 18 -2.51 9.72 -46.07
C SER A 18 -2.33 10.69 -44.90
N MET A 19 -3.43 11.20 -44.35
CA MET A 19 -3.40 11.82 -43.03
C MET A 19 -3.08 10.69 -42.04
N SER A 20 -1.83 10.62 -41.62
CA SER A 20 -1.46 9.81 -40.46
C SER A 20 -2.13 10.46 -39.26
N ALA A 21 -3.26 9.91 -38.84
CA ALA A 21 -3.83 10.22 -37.54
C ALA A 21 -2.84 9.69 -36.51
N SER A 22 -1.96 10.57 -36.04
CA SER A 22 -1.21 10.34 -34.82
C SER A 22 -2.23 10.22 -33.69
N VAL A 23 -2.56 8.99 -33.34
CA VAL A 23 -3.25 8.67 -32.08
C VAL A 23 -2.31 9.19 -30.99
N ALA A 24 -2.68 10.31 -30.38
CA ALA A 24 -2.10 10.70 -29.12
C ALA A 24 -2.47 9.61 -28.13
N VAL A 25 -1.56 8.66 -27.92
CA VAL A 25 -1.61 7.79 -26.76
C VAL A 25 -1.49 8.74 -25.59
N ALA A 26 -2.59 8.95 -24.85
CA ALA A 26 -2.54 9.74 -23.64
C ALA A 26 -1.37 9.20 -22.80
N SER A 27 -0.41 10.06 -22.47
CA SER A 27 0.56 9.71 -21.43
C SER A 27 -0.22 9.24 -20.21
N PRO A 28 0.29 8.25 -19.47
CA PRO A 28 -0.38 7.81 -18.25
C PRO A 28 -0.70 9.06 -17.43
N SER A 29 -1.93 9.14 -16.93
CA SER A 29 -2.28 10.10 -15.89
C SER A 29 -1.13 10.13 -14.89
N GLY A 30 -0.69 11.32 -14.47
CA GLY A 30 0.37 11.46 -13.48
C GLY A 30 0.10 10.61 -12.23
N PRO A 31 1.09 10.46 -11.33
CA PRO A 31 0.97 9.58 -10.18
C PRO A 31 -0.34 9.84 -9.42
N MET A 32 -1.03 8.77 -9.05
CA MET A 32 -2.30 8.86 -8.33
C MET A 32 -2.04 9.31 -6.89
N PRO A 33 -2.79 10.29 -6.38
CA PRO A 33 -2.73 10.65 -4.98
C PRO A 33 -3.03 9.45 -4.08
N ALA A 34 -2.17 9.21 -3.10
CA ALA A 34 -2.35 8.15 -2.12
C ALA A 34 -2.28 8.70 -0.69
N TYR A 35 -3.37 8.50 0.05
CA TYR A 35 -3.55 8.99 1.41
C TYR A 35 -3.71 7.82 2.38
N LEU A 36 -3.14 7.99 3.57
CA LEU A 36 -3.41 7.13 4.70
C LEU A 36 -4.54 7.73 5.54
N LEU A 37 -5.52 6.92 5.91
CA LEU A 37 -6.62 7.32 6.79
C LEU A 37 -6.37 6.76 8.20
N ASN A 38 -6.84 7.49 9.23
CA ASN A 38 -6.69 7.08 10.63
C ASN A 38 -5.23 6.71 10.97
N SER A 39 -4.30 7.60 10.61
CA SER A 39 -2.86 7.44 10.82
C SER A 39 -2.50 7.29 12.30
N SER A 40 -3.21 7.98 13.20
CA SER A 40 -3.05 7.91 14.66
C SER A 40 -3.76 6.71 15.29
N PHE A 41 -4.45 5.87 14.51
CA PHE A 41 -5.21 4.73 15.00
C PHE A 41 -6.27 5.06 16.08
N ASP A 42 -6.60 6.34 16.30
CA ASP A 42 -7.47 6.81 17.38
C ASP A 42 -8.96 6.68 17.06
N GLN A 43 -9.31 6.41 15.80
CA GLN A 43 -10.68 6.16 15.37
C GLN A 43 -10.97 4.66 15.44
N PRO A 44 -11.85 4.21 16.35
CA PRO A 44 -12.24 2.80 16.40
C PRO A 44 -13.13 2.43 15.22
N THR A 45 -13.03 1.18 14.76
CA THR A 45 -14.00 0.59 13.83
C THR A 45 -15.40 0.69 14.43
N ALA A 46 -16.38 1.09 13.63
CA ALA A 46 -17.76 1.31 14.11
C ALA A 46 -18.29 0.11 14.91
N GLY A 47 -18.72 0.36 16.14
CA GLY A 47 -19.19 -0.68 17.06
C GLY A 47 -18.12 -1.30 17.97
N THR A 48 -16.86 -0.85 17.88
CA THR A 48 -15.76 -1.28 18.76
C THR A 48 -15.56 -0.27 19.89
N THR A 49 -15.53 -0.72 21.14
CA THR A 49 -15.15 0.12 22.29
C THR A 49 -13.64 -0.01 22.53
N PRO A 50 -12.94 1.03 23.03
CA PRO A 50 -11.57 0.86 23.53
C PRO A 50 -11.48 -0.30 24.53
N GLY A 51 -10.50 -1.18 24.34
CA GLY A 51 -10.34 -2.45 25.07
C GLY A 51 -11.09 -3.66 24.49
N ASP A 52 -12.05 -3.47 23.58
CA ASP A 52 -12.70 -4.59 22.89
C ASP A 52 -11.76 -5.17 21.83
N ALA A 53 -11.53 -6.48 21.90
CA ALA A 53 -10.66 -7.20 20.98
C ALA A 53 -11.37 -7.48 19.65
N MET A 54 -10.75 -7.10 18.54
CA MET A 54 -11.04 -7.63 17.22
C MET A 54 -10.07 -8.77 16.93
N ASN A 55 -10.58 -10.01 16.96
CA ASN A 55 -9.81 -11.22 16.70
C ASN A 55 -10.05 -11.72 15.27
N THR A 56 -8.96 -12.07 14.60
CA THR A 56 -8.96 -12.70 13.28
C THR A 56 -8.13 -13.98 13.33
N PRO A 57 -8.75 -15.16 13.23
CA PRO A 57 -8.03 -16.41 13.08
C PRO A 57 -7.61 -16.65 11.62
N ALA A 58 -6.49 -17.32 11.40
CA ALA A 58 -6.11 -17.80 10.08
C ALA A 58 -7.18 -18.79 9.56
N VAL A 59 -7.71 -18.53 8.35
CA VAL A 59 -8.51 -19.51 7.62
C VAL A 59 -7.56 -20.20 6.62
N CYS A 60 -7.51 -21.53 6.63
CA CYS A 60 -6.59 -22.34 5.79
C CYS A 60 -6.83 -22.25 4.26
N THR A 61 -7.52 -21.21 3.79
CA THR A 61 -7.82 -20.96 2.39
C THR A 61 -7.74 -19.46 2.16
N SER A 62 -6.63 -19.02 1.54
CA SER A 62 -6.38 -17.64 1.08
C SER A 62 -6.65 -16.56 2.13
N ALA A 63 -5.60 -16.10 2.81
CA ALA A 63 -5.71 -14.98 3.72
C ALA A 63 -6.28 -13.74 3.01
N THR A 64 -7.47 -13.36 3.42
CA THR A 64 -8.15 -12.11 3.11
C THR A 64 -7.83 -11.07 4.18
N GLY A 65 -7.96 -9.78 3.86
CA GLY A 65 -7.98 -8.73 4.89
C GLY A 65 -9.26 -8.85 5.73
N TRP A 66 -9.15 -8.73 7.06
CA TRP A 66 -10.26 -8.83 8.01
C TRP A 66 -10.35 -7.60 8.93
N ASN A 67 -11.31 -7.57 9.86
CA ASN A 67 -11.57 -6.39 10.69
C ASN A 67 -10.45 -6.12 11.70
N SER A 68 -9.90 -4.91 11.70
CA SER A 68 -9.10 -4.36 12.80
C SER A 68 -9.97 -3.58 13.79
N ALA A 69 -9.47 -3.36 15.01
CA ALA A 69 -10.09 -2.46 15.98
C ALA A 69 -10.02 -0.98 15.57
N SER A 70 -9.03 -0.59 14.76
CA SER A 70 -8.92 0.75 14.18
C SER A 70 -9.66 0.84 12.85
N ALA A 71 -10.46 1.88 12.66
CA ALA A 71 -11.15 2.15 11.41
C ALA A 71 -10.17 2.26 10.24
N PHE A 72 -10.60 1.82 9.05
CA PHE A 72 -9.84 1.78 7.79
C PHE A 72 -8.65 0.82 7.74
N TRP A 73 -8.17 0.37 8.90
CA TRP A 73 -7.17 -0.68 8.99
C TRP A 73 -7.82 -2.06 8.99
N THR A 74 -7.12 -3.02 8.42
CA THR A 74 -7.51 -4.42 8.40
C THR A 74 -6.39 -5.27 8.96
N THR A 75 -6.74 -6.40 9.56
CA THR A 75 -5.75 -7.41 9.94
C THR A 75 -5.40 -8.25 8.71
N TRP A 76 -4.13 -8.61 8.58
CA TRP A 76 -3.64 -9.49 7.52
C TRP A 76 -2.82 -10.62 8.11
N ILE A 77 -2.96 -11.81 7.52
CA ILE A 77 -2.36 -13.05 8.00
C ILE A 77 -1.60 -13.67 6.84
N ASN A 78 -0.30 -13.90 6.95
CA ASN A 78 0.47 -14.63 5.96
C ASN A 78 0.86 -16.04 6.45
N THR A 79 0.77 -16.30 7.75
CA THR A 79 1.13 -17.59 8.33
C THR A 79 -0.11 -18.47 8.56
N THR A 80 -0.05 -19.73 8.15
CA THR A 80 -1.14 -20.69 8.44
C THR A 80 -1.21 -21.02 9.92
N LEU A 81 -2.43 -21.21 10.45
CA LEU A 81 -2.70 -21.60 11.85
C LEU A 81 -2.37 -20.54 12.91
N THR A 82 -2.10 -19.30 12.52
CA THR A 82 -1.88 -18.18 13.44
C THR A 82 -3.15 -17.35 13.62
N GLN A 83 -3.05 -16.27 14.39
CA GLN A 83 -4.14 -15.32 14.58
C GLN A 83 -3.56 -13.92 14.74
N VAL A 84 -4.34 -12.92 14.35
CA VAL A 84 -4.09 -11.53 14.69
C VAL A 84 -5.22 -11.05 15.60
N THR A 85 -4.87 -10.47 16.75
CA THR A 85 -5.82 -9.75 17.59
C THR A 85 -5.42 -8.29 17.66
N SER A 86 -6.38 -7.38 17.54
CA SER A 86 -6.17 -5.94 17.61
C SER A 86 -7.19 -5.27 18.53
N TRP A 87 -6.81 -4.19 19.18
CA TRP A 87 -7.63 -3.40 20.11
C TRP A 87 -7.10 -1.98 20.19
N ILE A 88 -8.02 -1.03 20.33
CA ILE A 88 -7.65 0.32 20.74
C ILE A 88 -7.31 0.29 22.23
N ALA A 89 -6.07 0.61 22.56
CA ALA A 89 -5.56 0.56 23.93
C ALA A 89 -4.65 1.75 24.22
N THR A 90 -4.53 2.11 25.50
CA THR A 90 -3.49 3.04 25.94
C THR A 90 -2.12 2.35 25.89
N SER A 91 -1.13 3.06 25.36
CA SER A 91 0.26 2.62 25.29
C SER A 91 0.87 2.37 26.68
N PRO A 92 1.96 1.57 26.79
CA PRO A 92 2.53 1.19 28.09
C PRO A 92 3.07 2.35 28.92
N ASP A 93 3.46 3.46 28.29
CA ASP A 93 3.86 4.70 28.95
C ASP A 93 2.67 5.52 29.49
N GLY A 94 1.44 5.16 29.13
CA GLY A 94 0.20 5.76 29.63
C GLY A 94 -0.27 7.01 28.90
N PHE A 95 0.37 7.41 27.79
CA PHE A 95 0.13 8.71 27.17
C PHE A 95 -0.64 8.68 25.85
N TYR A 96 -0.55 7.60 25.08
CA TYR A 96 -1.06 7.55 23.71
C TYR A 96 -2.15 6.50 23.56
N THR A 97 -3.18 6.82 22.79
CA THR A 97 -4.14 5.83 22.30
C THR A 97 -3.57 5.24 21.02
N ALA A 98 -3.33 3.94 21.00
CA ALA A 98 -2.70 3.25 19.87
C ALA A 98 -3.43 1.95 19.55
N ASN A 99 -3.14 1.36 18.40
CA ASN A 99 -3.61 0.01 18.09
C ASN A 99 -2.62 -1.01 18.64
N LEU A 100 -3.03 -1.74 19.68
CA LEU A 100 -2.26 -2.86 20.20
C LEU A 100 -2.56 -4.10 19.36
N VAL A 101 -1.51 -4.76 18.90
CA VAL A 101 -1.58 -5.88 17.95
C VAL A 101 -0.84 -7.08 18.54
N TYR A 102 -1.49 -8.23 18.47
CA TYR A 102 -0.92 -9.54 18.77
C TYR A 102 -0.88 -10.30 17.47
N ALA A 103 0.31 -10.48 16.91
CA ALA A 103 0.54 -11.17 15.66
C ALA A 103 1.14 -12.55 15.94
N GLY A 104 0.43 -13.61 15.55
CA GLY A 104 0.82 -14.98 15.86
C GLY A 104 1.90 -15.58 14.95
N GLY A 105 2.25 -14.93 13.84
CA GLY A 105 3.20 -15.42 12.86
C GLY A 105 3.94 -14.33 12.12
N MET A 106 4.93 -14.76 11.31
CA MET A 106 5.70 -13.86 10.45
C MET A 106 4.82 -13.30 9.35
N ALA A 107 5.02 -12.02 9.05
CA ALA A 107 4.25 -11.23 8.10
C ALA A 107 2.74 -11.15 8.43
N ASP A 108 2.36 -11.38 9.69
CA ASP A 108 1.02 -11.13 10.21
C ASP A 108 0.97 -9.72 10.86
N GLY A 109 -0.17 -9.04 10.78
CA GLY A 109 -0.36 -7.74 11.45
C GLY A 109 -1.42 -6.87 10.80
N LEU A 110 -1.11 -5.60 10.55
CA LEU A 110 -2.05 -4.59 10.04
C LEU A 110 -1.73 -4.20 8.61
N VAL A 111 -2.79 -3.99 7.80
CA VAL A 111 -2.70 -3.43 6.46
C VAL A 111 -3.77 -2.36 6.26
N GLN A 112 -3.42 -1.31 5.53
CA GLN A 112 -4.38 -0.39 4.95
C GLN A 112 -4.05 -0.21 3.48
N VAL A 113 -5.03 -0.52 2.63
CA VAL A 113 -5.00 -0.09 1.23
C VAL A 113 -5.23 1.42 1.23
N LEU A 114 -4.31 2.16 0.62
CA LEU A 114 -4.32 3.61 0.60
C LEU A 114 -5.54 4.14 -0.13
N SER A 115 -5.94 5.36 0.21
CA SER A 115 -7.08 6.04 -0.38
C SER A 115 -6.67 7.09 -1.40
N GLN A 116 -7.49 7.31 -2.41
CA GLN A 116 -7.43 8.44 -3.33
C GLN A 116 -7.99 9.73 -2.70
N SER A 117 -8.63 9.61 -1.53
CA SER A 117 -9.24 10.71 -0.79
C SER A 117 -8.62 10.79 0.62
N PRO A 118 -8.32 12.00 1.13
CA PRO A 118 -7.77 12.17 2.47
C PRO A 118 -8.81 11.98 3.59
N THR A 119 -10.10 11.82 3.26
CA THR A 119 -11.18 11.77 4.26
C THR A 119 -12.12 10.57 4.10
N GLU A 120 -12.07 9.88 2.98
CA GLU A 120 -12.98 8.78 2.66
C GLU A 120 -12.20 7.61 2.09
N LEU A 121 -12.64 6.38 2.34
CA LEU A 121 -11.98 5.18 1.85
C LEU A 121 -12.33 4.95 0.37
N VAL A 122 -11.54 5.52 -0.52
CA VAL A 122 -11.63 5.34 -1.98
C VAL A 122 -10.35 4.65 -2.41
N TYR A 123 -10.32 3.32 -2.40
CA TYR A 123 -9.09 2.55 -2.57
C TYR A 123 -8.29 2.94 -3.82
N VAL A 124 -6.98 3.09 -3.65
CA VAL A 124 -6.00 3.11 -4.74
C VAL A 124 -5.94 1.69 -5.32
N PRO A 125 -6.28 1.49 -6.61
CA PRO A 125 -6.26 0.16 -7.21
C PRO A 125 -4.84 -0.43 -7.22
N MET A 126 -4.75 -1.75 -7.14
CA MET A 126 -3.49 -2.47 -7.38
C MET A 126 -2.92 -2.13 -8.77
N ASN A 127 -1.60 -2.16 -8.89
CA ASN A 127 -0.86 -1.79 -10.11
C ASN A 127 -1.06 -0.34 -10.54
N THR A 128 -1.30 0.54 -9.58
CA THR A 128 -1.38 1.98 -9.83
C THR A 128 -0.10 2.65 -9.39
N TRP A 129 0.46 3.50 -10.26
CA TRP A 129 1.58 4.36 -9.89
C TRP A 129 1.08 5.49 -8.97
N THR A 130 1.66 5.61 -7.78
CA THR A 130 1.25 6.60 -6.77
C THR A 130 2.26 7.70 -6.56
N ASP A 131 1.84 8.78 -5.88
CA ASP A 131 2.68 9.93 -5.54
C ASP A 131 3.46 9.76 -4.23
N VAL A 132 3.38 8.58 -3.61
CA VAL A 132 4.10 8.22 -2.39
C VAL A 132 5.15 7.14 -2.68
N ASN A 133 6.31 7.27 -2.04
CA ASN A 133 7.42 6.33 -2.20
C ASN A 133 8.15 6.05 -0.88
N ALA A 134 7.60 6.49 0.25
CA ALA A 134 8.16 6.27 1.57
C ALA A 134 7.04 6.11 2.62
N VAL A 135 7.39 5.42 3.69
CA VAL A 135 6.47 5.07 4.77
C VAL A 135 7.16 5.09 6.11
N GLY A 136 6.41 5.38 7.17
CA GLY A 136 6.86 5.15 8.54
C GLY A 136 5.71 5.05 9.53
N ALA A 137 6.01 4.61 10.73
CA ALA A 137 5.09 4.61 11.87
C ALA A 137 5.88 4.59 13.17
N TRP A 138 5.26 5.09 14.24
CA TRP A 138 5.73 4.84 15.59
C TRP A 138 5.25 3.46 16.04
N VAL A 139 6.19 2.66 16.56
CA VAL A 139 5.87 1.36 17.15
C VAL A 139 6.44 1.28 18.55
N TRP A 140 5.70 0.64 19.46
CA TRP A 140 6.21 0.20 20.74
C TRP A 140 6.17 -1.33 20.75
N VAL A 141 7.33 -1.96 20.61
CA VAL A 141 7.42 -3.41 20.63
C VAL A 141 7.48 -3.90 22.07
N VAL A 142 6.53 -4.74 22.46
CA VAL A 142 6.51 -5.42 23.77
C VAL A 142 7.34 -6.69 23.73
N THR A 143 7.18 -7.48 22.66
CA THR A 143 7.98 -8.68 22.38
C THR A 143 8.00 -8.95 20.88
N GLY A 144 9.05 -9.62 20.44
CA GLY A 144 9.29 -9.96 19.03
C GLY A 144 9.94 -8.79 18.27
N GLU A 145 9.62 -8.69 16.99
CA GLU A 145 10.14 -7.66 16.09
C GLU A 145 9.07 -7.31 15.05
N VAL A 146 8.98 -6.03 14.72
CA VAL A 146 7.97 -5.46 13.83
C VAL A 146 8.67 -4.76 12.68
N GLY A 147 8.18 -4.93 11.46
CA GLY A 147 8.62 -4.14 10.33
C GLY A 147 7.48 -3.48 9.57
N ILE A 148 7.87 -2.58 8.68
CA ILE A 148 6.97 -1.74 7.90
C ILE A 148 7.40 -1.74 6.43
N GLN A 149 6.43 -1.66 5.53
CA GLN A 149 6.68 -1.56 4.10
C GLN A 149 5.49 -0.95 3.36
N LEU A 150 5.76 -0.48 2.14
CA LEU A 150 4.74 -0.23 1.12
C LEU A 150 4.65 -1.45 0.19
N GLY A 151 3.43 -1.80 -0.19
CA GLY A 151 3.10 -2.94 -1.03
C GLY A 151 2.24 -2.60 -2.24
N ASN A 152 1.93 -3.66 -3.00
CA ASN A 152 1.03 -3.64 -4.15
C ASN A 152 0.05 -4.83 -4.10
N GLY A 153 -1.06 -4.69 -3.39
CA GLY A 153 -2.14 -5.69 -3.33
C GLY A 153 -1.69 -7.08 -2.86
N GLY A 154 -1.00 -7.16 -1.72
CA GLY A 154 -0.46 -8.38 -1.15
C GLY A 154 0.95 -8.74 -1.65
N GLN A 155 1.54 -7.93 -2.53
CA GLN A 155 2.94 -8.04 -2.91
C GLN A 155 3.78 -7.07 -2.10
N ALA A 156 4.67 -7.63 -1.26
CA ALA A 156 5.72 -6.86 -0.59
C ALA A 156 6.55 -6.08 -1.62
N GLY A 157 6.95 -4.86 -1.27
CA GLY A 157 7.35 -3.89 -2.27
C GLY A 157 8.70 -3.18 -2.11
N GLY A 158 9.12 -2.86 -0.89
CA GLY A 158 10.33 -2.05 -0.68
C GLY A 158 11.32 -2.69 0.29
N PRO A 159 12.48 -2.04 0.53
CA PRO A 159 13.35 -2.38 1.65
C PRO A 159 12.54 -2.41 2.94
N PHE A 160 12.64 -3.55 3.61
CA PHE A 160 11.91 -3.87 4.83
C PHE A 160 12.74 -3.39 6.03
N HIS A 161 12.20 -2.42 6.78
CA HIS A 161 12.83 -1.92 8.00
C HIS A 161 12.16 -2.50 9.23
N THR A 162 12.96 -3.00 10.15
CA THR A 162 12.49 -3.60 11.41
C THR A 162 12.84 -2.76 12.62
N SER A 163 12.03 -2.89 13.66
CA SER A 163 12.29 -2.36 14.99
C SER A 163 13.60 -2.92 15.54
N GLN A 164 14.41 -2.06 16.13
CA GLN A 164 15.69 -2.42 16.75
C GLN A 164 15.60 -2.47 18.29
N SER A 165 14.51 -1.96 18.86
CA SER A 165 14.31 -1.85 20.29
C SER A 165 12.96 -2.37 20.74
N SER A 166 12.88 -2.72 22.03
CA SER A 166 11.64 -3.08 22.71
C SER A 166 11.51 -2.28 24.00
N GLY A 167 10.27 -2.05 24.44
CA GLY A 167 9.99 -1.29 25.66
C GLY A 167 10.12 0.23 25.51
N SER A 168 10.14 0.75 24.28
CA SER A 168 10.11 2.18 23.97
C SER A 168 9.47 2.43 22.61
N TRP A 169 8.98 3.66 22.39
CA TRP A 169 8.59 4.12 21.07
C TRP A 169 9.80 4.23 20.14
N GLU A 170 9.68 3.64 18.97
CA GLU A 170 10.65 3.68 17.89
C GLU A 170 9.94 4.07 16.60
N TRP A 171 10.51 5.02 15.86
CA TRP A 171 10.08 5.28 14.49
C TRP A 171 10.72 4.26 13.57
N ILE A 172 9.90 3.40 12.96
CA ILE A 172 10.33 2.53 11.88
C ILE A 172 9.83 3.11 10.56
N GLY A 173 10.67 3.13 9.54
CA GLY A 173 10.31 3.67 8.24
C GLY A 173 11.28 3.25 7.16
N GLY A 174 10.82 3.29 5.91
CA GLY A 174 11.56 2.79 4.77
C GLY A 174 11.02 3.31 3.44
N CYS A 175 11.80 3.08 2.39
CA CYS A 175 11.38 3.36 1.03
C CYS A 175 10.38 2.32 0.52
N GLY A 176 9.50 2.75 -0.36
CA GLY A 176 8.56 1.91 -1.07
C GLY A 176 9.19 1.23 -2.28
N ARG A 177 8.33 0.72 -3.16
CA ARG A 177 8.72 0.06 -4.41
C ARG A 177 9.39 1.04 -5.37
N ALA A 178 10.49 0.60 -5.97
CA ALA A 178 11.17 1.34 -7.04
C ALA A 178 10.32 1.51 -8.32
N ASP A 179 9.33 0.63 -8.54
CA ASP A 179 8.38 0.75 -9.65
C ASP A 179 7.23 1.75 -9.35
N GLY A 180 7.20 2.33 -8.15
CA GLY A 180 6.21 3.30 -7.72
C GLY A 180 4.80 2.73 -7.52
N LEU A 181 4.61 1.42 -7.56
CA LEU A 181 3.31 0.77 -7.41
C LEU A 181 2.92 0.62 -5.93
N ASN A 182 2.90 1.72 -5.16
CA ASN A 182 2.69 1.70 -3.72
C ASN A 182 1.21 1.98 -3.38
N ASN A 183 0.39 0.95 -3.23
CA ASN A 183 -1.05 1.10 -2.99
C ASN A 183 -1.51 0.67 -1.58
N GLU A 184 -0.63 0.10 -0.77
CA GLU A 184 -0.93 -0.33 0.59
C GLU A 184 0.27 -0.10 1.51
N ILE A 185 -0.02 0.14 2.78
CA ILE A 185 0.94 0.11 3.88
C ILE A 185 0.69 -1.13 4.71
N THR A 186 1.77 -1.77 5.16
CA THR A 186 1.68 -2.90 6.09
C THR A 186 2.62 -2.71 7.26
N ILE A 187 2.11 -2.98 8.47
CA ILE A 187 2.88 -3.05 9.72
C ILE A 187 2.76 -4.48 10.22
N TYR A 188 3.83 -5.26 10.10
CA TYR A 188 3.82 -6.69 10.32
C TYR A 188 4.89 -7.16 11.28
N ALA A 189 4.62 -8.27 11.93
CA ALA A 189 5.57 -8.95 12.76
C ALA A 189 6.56 -9.76 11.89
N THR A 190 7.85 -9.83 12.26
CA THR A 190 8.82 -10.72 11.61
C THR A 190 8.89 -12.10 12.26
N GLU A 191 8.37 -12.18 13.47
CA GLU A 191 8.17 -13.38 14.28
C GLU A 191 6.91 -13.16 15.15
N PRO A 192 6.42 -14.15 15.91
CA PRO A 192 5.28 -13.90 16.81
C PRO A 192 5.56 -12.72 17.74
N SER A 193 4.75 -11.66 17.65
CA SER A 193 5.04 -10.36 18.26
C SER A 193 3.82 -9.72 18.91
N ILE A 194 4.09 -8.88 19.90
CA ILE A 194 3.09 -8.00 20.51
C ILE A 194 3.64 -6.58 20.41
N PHE A 195 2.88 -5.68 19.80
CA PHE A 195 3.31 -4.32 19.57
C PHE A 195 2.14 -3.34 19.57
N TYR A 196 2.43 -2.08 19.88
CA TYR A 196 1.53 -0.97 19.61
C TYR A 196 1.98 -0.27 18.32
N ALA A 197 1.04 0.14 17.49
CA ALA A 197 1.28 0.99 16.33
C ALA A 197 0.52 2.31 16.49
N ASP A 198 1.20 3.41 16.16
CA ASP A 198 0.66 4.77 16.21
C ASP A 198 1.30 5.65 15.10
N ASP A 199 0.65 6.76 14.79
CA ASP A 199 1.10 7.86 13.92
C ASP A 199 1.84 7.38 12.66
N ALA A 200 1.16 6.54 11.88
CA ALA A 200 1.65 6.03 10.61
C ALA A 200 1.57 7.10 9.52
N MET A 201 2.49 7.06 8.57
CA MET A 201 2.60 8.06 7.50
C MET A 201 2.98 7.41 6.17
N VAL A 202 2.43 7.95 5.10
CA VAL A 202 2.93 7.75 3.72
C VAL A 202 3.28 9.12 3.16
N TYR A 203 4.39 9.20 2.45
CA TYR A 203 4.88 10.47 1.91
C TYR A 203 5.79 10.24 0.70
N TYR A 204 6.11 11.34 0.02
CA TYR A 204 7.15 11.37 -0.99
C TYR A 204 8.48 11.80 -0.35
N ASP A 205 9.53 11.02 -0.59
CA ASP A 205 10.90 11.28 -0.21
C ASP A 205 11.82 11.13 -1.43
N ALA A 206 12.50 12.21 -1.80
CA ALA A 206 13.45 12.19 -2.91
C ALA A 206 14.65 11.25 -2.64
N ALA A 207 14.96 10.93 -1.38
CA ALA A 207 16.00 9.96 -1.03
C ALA A 207 15.62 8.53 -1.41
N CYS A 208 14.33 8.25 -1.60
CA CYS A 208 13.82 6.95 -2.01
C CYS A 208 13.78 6.74 -3.53
N ASP A 209 14.12 7.77 -4.31
CA ASP A 209 14.20 7.64 -5.77
C ASP A 209 15.37 6.71 -6.16
N GLY A 210 15.05 5.58 -6.79
CA GLY A 210 16.05 4.65 -7.32
C GLY A 210 16.70 3.69 -6.30
N VAL A 211 16.13 3.59 -5.09
CA VAL A 211 16.53 2.57 -4.11
C VAL A 211 15.98 1.21 -4.57
N LEU A 212 16.88 0.29 -4.94
CA LEU A 212 16.61 -1.10 -5.35
C LEU A 212 17.08 -2.09 -4.27
#